data_AF-A0A960B8U4-F1
#
_entry.id   AF-A0A960B8U4-F1
#
_cell.length_a   1.000
_cell.length_b   1.000
_cell.length_c   1.000
_cell.angle_alpha   90.00
_cell.angle_beta   90.00
_cell.angle_gamma   90.00
#
_symmetry.space_group_name_H-M   'P 1'
#
loop_
_entity.id
_entity.type
_entity.pdbx_description
1 polymer ?
#
loop_
_entity_poly.entity_id
_entity_poly.type
_entity_poly.pdbx_seq_one_letter_code
_entity_poly.pdbx_strand_id
1 'polypeptide(L)'
;MPEPAELARQLADANELLEARARALDLSERRLGDARADARRLAQANEKLIFTLTQPRPSLPRFRYQLDALAHPPASFGYVLACGEDTADVATGGRLLRCAVGPELEVATLAVGTRVLLNEALLVV
;
A
#
# COMPACT_ATOMS: atom_id res chain seq x y z
N MET A 1 -2.84 -14.84 -81.27
CA MET A 1 -3.92 -15.16 -80.31
C MET A 1 -3.35 -16.24 -79.40
N PRO A 2 -3.25 -16.01 -78.07
CA PRO A 2 -2.78 -17.05 -77.15
C PRO A 2 -3.68 -18.28 -77.27
N GLU A 3 -3.10 -19.48 -77.21
CA GLU A 3 -3.87 -20.71 -77.25
C GLU A 3 -4.81 -20.80 -76.03
N PRO A 4 -6.04 -21.31 -76.19
CA PRO A 4 -7.01 -21.40 -75.09
C PRO A 4 -6.48 -22.20 -73.88
N ALA A 5 -5.53 -23.12 -74.11
CA ALA A 5 -4.86 -23.88 -73.05
C ALA A 5 -3.91 -23.02 -72.20
N GLU A 6 -3.27 -22.02 -72.78
CA GLU A 6 -2.33 -21.13 -72.09
C GLU A 6 -3.07 -20.10 -71.23
N LEU A 7 -4.20 -19.61 -71.72
CA LEU A 7 -5.09 -18.73 -70.94
C LEU A 7 -5.67 -19.46 -69.71
N ALA A 8 -6.07 -20.73 -69.88
CA ALA A 8 -6.58 -21.55 -68.78
C ALA A 8 -5.52 -21.80 -67.70
N ARG A 9 -4.27 -22.03 -68.11
CA ARG A 9 -3.14 -22.19 -67.18
C ARG A 9 -2.84 -20.89 -66.42
N GLN A 10 -2.80 -19.74 -67.11
CA GLN A 10 -2.60 -18.43 -66.46
C GLN A 10 -3.70 -18.09 -65.45
N LEU A 11 -4.96 -18.42 -65.75
CA LEU A 11 -6.07 -18.23 -64.80
C LEU A 11 -5.98 -19.16 -63.58
N ALA A 12 -5.51 -20.40 -63.77
CA ALA A 12 -5.25 -21.32 -62.67
C ALA A 12 -4.15 -20.79 -61.75
N ASP A 13 -3.03 -20.35 -62.32
CA ASP A 13 -1.89 -19.79 -61.57
C ASP A 13 -2.29 -18.50 -60.82
N ALA A 14 -3.09 -17.63 -61.47
CA ALA A 14 -3.61 -16.41 -60.85
C ALA A 14 -4.57 -16.72 -59.69
N ASN A 15 -5.47 -17.69 -59.85
CA ASN A 15 -6.36 -18.13 -58.77
C ASN A 15 -5.57 -18.71 -57.59
N GLU A 16 -4.55 -19.53 -57.86
CA GLU A 16 -3.70 -20.10 -56.80
C GLU A 16 -2.96 -18.99 -56.02
N LEU A 17 -2.43 -17.98 -56.70
CA LEU A 17 -1.81 -16.82 -56.06
C LEU A 17 -2.80 -16.01 -55.21
N LEU A 18 -4.02 -15.80 -55.72
CA LEU A 18 -5.09 -15.10 -54.99
C LEU A 18 -5.51 -15.87 -53.74
N GLU A 19 -5.65 -17.20 -53.83
CA GLU A 19 -5.93 -18.05 -52.67
C GLU A 19 -4.81 -17.99 -51.64
N ALA A 20 -3.55 -18.07 -52.07
CA ALA A 20 -2.40 -17.97 -51.18
C ALA A 20 -2.38 -16.60 -50.46
N ARG A 21 -2.69 -15.52 -51.17
CA ARG A 21 -2.75 -14.17 -50.61
C ARG A 21 -3.95 -13.99 -49.67
N ALA A 22 -5.10 -14.57 -49.97
CA ALA A 22 -6.26 -14.57 -49.09
C ALA A 22 -5.95 -15.29 -47.76
N ARG A 23 -5.31 -16.47 -47.82
CA ARG A 23 -4.87 -17.21 -46.63
C ARG A 23 -3.87 -16.41 -45.78
N ALA A 24 -2.96 -15.68 -46.44
CA ALA A 24 -2.00 -14.83 -45.74
C ALA A 24 -2.67 -13.62 -45.06
N LEU A 25 -3.68 -13.03 -45.70
CA LEU A 25 -4.49 -11.95 -45.11
C LEU A 25 -5.27 -12.45 -43.89
N ASP A 26 -5.97 -13.58 -44.01
CA ASP A 26 -6.71 -14.18 -42.89
C ASP A 26 -5.81 -14.44 -41.68
N LEU A 27 -4.59 -14.96 -41.91
CA LEU A 27 -3.63 -15.19 -40.83
C LEU A 27 -3.18 -13.86 -40.19
N SER A 28 -2.95 -12.83 -40.99
CA SER A 28 -2.58 -11.50 -40.49
C SER A 28 -3.70 -10.86 -39.69
N GLU A 29 -4.95 -10.99 -40.13
CA GLU A 29 -6.13 -10.48 -39.42
C GLU A 29 -6.33 -11.16 -38.09
N ARG A 30 -6.16 -12.49 -38.03
CA ARG A 30 -6.20 -13.24 -36.76
C ARG A 30 -5.14 -12.77 -35.78
N ARG A 31 -3.88 -12.68 -36.23
CA ARG A 31 -2.77 -12.17 -35.40
C ARG A 31 -3.01 -10.76 -34.90
N LEU A 32 -3.58 -9.89 -35.74
CA LEU A 32 -3.94 -8.53 -35.37
C LEU A 32 -5.07 -8.51 -34.33
N GLY A 33 -6.05 -9.40 -34.47
CA GLY A 33 -7.11 -9.62 -33.48
C GLY A 33 -6.56 -10.06 -32.13
N ASP A 34 -5.68 -11.06 -32.12
CA ASP A 34 -5.03 -11.58 -30.92
C ASP A 34 -4.19 -10.50 -30.22
N ALA A 35 -3.34 -9.78 -30.98
CA ALA A 35 -2.51 -8.70 -30.45
C ALA A 35 -3.36 -7.56 -29.85
N ARG A 36 -4.50 -7.22 -30.48
CA ARG A 36 -5.45 -6.24 -29.95
C ARG A 36 -6.13 -6.73 -28.66
N ALA A 37 -6.47 -8.01 -28.59
CA ALA A 37 -7.03 -8.61 -27.38
C ALA A 37 -6.00 -8.59 -26.22
N ASP A 38 -4.74 -8.90 -26.50
CA ASP A 38 -3.64 -8.83 -25.54
C ASP A 38 -3.39 -7.42 -25.04
N ALA A 39 -3.35 -6.44 -25.95
CA ALA A 39 -3.20 -5.04 -25.58
C ALA A 39 -4.33 -4.56 -24.66
N ARG A 40 -5.57 -4.96 -24.92
CA ARG A 40 -6.72 -4.64 -24.06
C ARG A 40 -6.60 -5.30 -22.68
N ARG A 41 -6.18 -6.57 -22.62
CA ARG A 41 -5.95 -7.28 -21.36
C ARG A 41 -4.86 -6.62 -20.52
N LEU A 42 -3.75 -6.26 -21.14
CA LEU A 42 -2.63 -5.57 -20.48
C LEU A 42 -3.04 -4.17 -20.00
N ALA A 43 -3.80 -3.42 -20.80
CA ALA A 43 -4.33 -2.12 -20.39
C ALA A 43 -5.22 -2.23 -19.14
N GLN A 44 -6.14 -3.19 -19.11
CA GLN A 44 -7.01 -3.43 -17.95
C GLN A 44 -6.21 -3.87 -16.71
N ALA A 45 -5.18 -4.70 -16.89
CA ALA A 45 -4.29 -5.10 -15.80
C ALA A 45 -3.50 -3.91 -15.25
N ASN A 46 -2.99 -3.05 -16.13
CA ASN A 46 -2.30 -1.82 -15.74
C ASN A 46 -3.23 -0.87 -14.99
N GLU A 47 -4.47 -0.66 -15.45
CA GLU A 47 -5.45 0.16 -14.71
C GLU A 47 -5.71 -0.38 -13.30
N LYS A 48 -5.85 -1.70 -13.14
CA LYS A 48 -6.02 -2.33 -11.83
C LYS A 48 -4.80 -2.13 -10.94
N LEU A 49 -3.59 -2.30 -11.48
CA LEU A 49 -2.35 -2.08 -10.74
C LEU A 49 -2.18 -0.61 -10.34
N ILE A 50 -2.43 0.32 -11.25
CA ILE A 50 -2.42 1.75 -10.99
C ILE A 50 -3.45 2.08 -9.90
N PHE A 51 -4.66 1.52 -9.99
CA PHE A 51 -5.67 1.68 -8.94
C PHE A 51 -5.11 1.19 -7.60
N THR A 52 -4.59 -0.05 -7.50
CA THR A 52 -4.06 -0.59 -6.24
C THR A 52 -2.84 0.18 -5.70
N LEU A 53 -1.97 0.70 -6.57
CA LEU A 53 -0.77 1.44 -6.16
C LEU A 53 -1.05 2.91 -5.82
N THR A 54 -2.04 3.52 -6.48
CA THR A 54 -2.44 4.92 -6.26
C THR A 54 -3.50 5.05 -5.18
N GLN A 55 -4.20 3.96 -4.84
CA GLN A 55 -4.92 3.90 -3.58
C GLN A 55 -3.91 4.24 -2.47
N PRO A 56 -4.16 5.30 -1.68
CA PRO A 56 -3.28 5.62 -0.58
C PRO A 56 -3.20 4.35 0.26
N ARG A 57 -1.99 3.77 0.39
CA ARG A 57 -1.75 2.71 1.39
C ARG A 57 -2.40 3.24 2.66
N PRO A 58 -3.45 2.61 3.22
CA PRO A 58 -3.86 2.95 4.56
C PRO A 58 -2.72 2.46 5.44
N SER A 59 -1.72 3.32 5.65
CA SER A 59 -0.78 3.19 6.73
C SER A 59 -1.62 3.25 8.00
N LEU A 60 -2.02 2.06 8.44
CA LEU A 60 -2.74 1.71 9.65
C LEU A 60 -3.36 2.92 10.39
N PRO A 61 -4.69 3.15 10.27
CA PRO A 61 -5.37 4.05 11.19
C PRO A 61 -5.28 3.57 12.65
N ARG A 62 -4.84 2.32 12.87
CA ARG A 62 -4.59 1.73 14.20
C ARG A 62 -3.54 2.49 15.01
N PHE A 63 -2.55 3.14 14.38
CA PHE A 63 -1.57 3.96 15.10
C PHE A 63 -2.03 5.40 15.29
N ARG A 64 -2.84 5.95 14.36
CA ARG A 64 -3.43 7.29 14.53
C ARG A 64 -4.48 7.34 15.63
N TYR A 65 -5.30 6.29 15.77
CA TYR A 65 -6.25 6.19 16.88
C TYR A 65 -5.57 6.00 18.23
N GLN A 66 -4.41 5.33 18.26
CA GLN A 66 -3.57 5.25 19.48
C GLN A 66 -2.91 6.59 19.81
N LEU A 67 -2.54 7.39 18.80
CA LEU A 67 -2.03 8.75 18.99
C LEU A 67 -3.12 9.76 19.38
N ASP A 68 -4.33 9.68 18.82
CA ASP A 68 -5.45 10.55 19.20
C ASP A 68 -6.05 10.19 20.57
N ALA A 69 -5.97 8.91 20.98
CA ALA A 69 -6.28 8.49 22.34
C ALA A 69 -5.25 8.99 23.37
N LEU A 70 -3.99 9.20 22.97
CA LEU A 70 -2.98 9.92 23.76
C LEU A 70 -3.23 11.43 23.84
N ALA A 71 -3.97 12.00 22.88
CA ALA A 71 -4.24 13.44 22.78
C ALA A 71 -5.51 13.90 23.52
N HIS A 72 -6.39 12.99 23.98
CA HIS A 72 -7.60 13.32 24.74
C HIS A 72 -7.41 12.93 26.22
N PRO A 73 -7.47 13.89 27.17
CA PRO A 73 -7.00 13.70 28.54
C PRO A 73 -7.96 12.86 29.40
N PRO A 74 -7.46 11.75 29.95
CA PRO A 74 -7.51 11.53 31.38
C PRO A 74 -6.09 11.29 31.93
N ALA A 75 -5.11 12.09 31.50
CA ALA A 75 -3.79 12.04 32.10
C ALA A 75 -3.89 12.49 33.56
N SER A 76 -3.61 11.57 34.48
CA SER A 76 -3.62 11.87 35.91
C SER A 76 -2.34 12.61 36.25
N PHE A 77 -2.46 13.76 36.93
CA PHE A 77 -1.30 14.47 37.42
C PHE A 77 -0.83 13.85 38.74
N GLY A 78 0.48 13.75 38.90
CA GLY A 78 1.10 13.35 40.17
C GLY A 78 2.33 14.17 40.51
N TYR A 79 2.81 14.02 41.74
CA TYR A 79 4.08 14.59 42.19
C TYR A 79 5.08 13.48 42.47
N VAL A 80 6.29 13.64 41.97
CA VAL A 80 7.40 12.72 42.22
C VAL A 80 7.83 12.83 43.68
N LEU A 81 7.93 11.71 44.37
CA LEU A 81 8.38 11.62 45.75
C LEU A 81 9.77 10.99 45.87
N ALA A 82 10.09 10.04 44.97
CA ALA A 82 11.41 9.45 44.86
C ALA A 82 11.66 9.02 43.40
N CYS A 83 12.91 9.13 42.97
CA CYS A 83 13.36 8.65 41.66
C CYS A 83 14.28 7.44 41.86
N GLY A 84 13.99 6.34 41.18
CA GLY A 84 14.89 5.20 41.00
C GLY A 84 15.57 5.26 39.62
N GLU A 85 16.13 4.15 39.16
CA GLU A 85 16.79 4.07 37.84
C GLU A 85 15.78 3.97 36.69
N ASP A 86 14.78 3.09 36.80
CA ASP A 86 13.75 2.86 35.77
C ASP A 86 12.32 3.18 36.25
N THR A 87 12.17 3.53 37.54
CA THR A 87 10.87 3.74 38.19
C THR A 87 10.90 4.99 39.05
N ALA A 88 9.77 5.67 39.18
CA ALA A 88 9.57 6.79 40.10
C ALA A 88 8.36 6.52 41.01
N ASP A 89 8.50 6.87 42.29
CA ASP A 89 7.39 6.85 43.24
C ASP A 89 6.63 8.18 43.09
N VAL A 90 5.34 8.11 42.77
CA VAL A 90 4.48 9.24 42.44
C VAL A 90 3.25 9.27 43.34
N ALA A 91 2.93 10.43 43.90
CA ALA A 91 1.68 10.68 44.60
C ALA A 91 0.63 11.23 43.64
N THR A 92 -0.51 10.53 43.53
CA THR A 92 -1.68 10.98 42.74
C THR A 92 -2.97 10.68 43.49
N GLY A 93 -3.90 11.64 43.55
CA GLY A 93 -5.23 11.45 44.14
C GLY A 93 -5.25 10.89 45.57
N GLY A 94 -4.23 11.18 46.38
CA GLY A 94 -4.07 10.67 47.75
C GLY A 94 -3.52 9.24 47.86
N ARG A 95 -3.07 8.64 46.75
CA ARG A 95 -2.44 7.32 46.70
C ARG A 95 -0.96 7.44 46.32
N LEU A 96 -0.16 6.55 46.88
CA LEU A 96 1.24 6.36 46.51
C LEU A 96 1.33 5.25 45.47
N LEU A 97 1.96 5.52 44.32
CA LEU A 97 2.13 4.56 43.24
C LEU A 97 3.61 4.49 42.85
N ARG A 98 4.10 3.30 42.53
CA ARG A 98 5.38 3.11 41.85
C ARG A 98 5.12 2.99 40.36
N CYS A 99 5.58 3.99 39.61
CA CYS A 99 5.34 4.14 38.18
C CYS A 99 6.64 3.86 37.43
N ALA A 100 6.58 3.18 36.29
CA ALA A 100 7.73 3.06 35.41
C ALA A 100 7.89 4.36 34.58
N VAL A 101 9.12 4.73 34.28
CA VAL A 101 9.42 5.93 33.49
C VAL A 101 9.45 5.56 32.01
N GLY A 102 8.74 6.34 31.19
CA GLY A 102 8.72 6.12 29.74
C GLY A 102 10.10 6.30 29.12
N PRO A 103 10.42 5.55 28.05
CA PRO A 103 11.75 5.58 27.42
C PRO A 103 12.11 6.92 26.74
N GLU A 104 11.12 7.80 26.56
CA GLU A 104 11.29 9.14 26.00
C GLU A 104 11.74 10.16 27.05
N LEU A 105 11.66 9.81 28.35
CA LEU A 105 11.94 10.70 29.46
C LEU A 105 13.26 10.32 30.14
N GLU A 106 14.15 11.28 30.29
CA GLU A 106 15.42 11.06 30.98
C GLU A 106 15.23 11.19 32.49
N VAL A 107 15.40 10.07 33.22
CA VAL A 107 15.15 9.99 34.67
C VAL A 107 15.99 10.98 35.48
N ALA A 108 17.18 11.34 34.98
CA ALA A 108 18.04 12.35 35.61
C ALA A 108 17.41 13.76 35.65
N THR A 109 16.39 14.02 34.81
CA THR A 109 15.64 15.29 34.80
C THR A 109 14.48 15.30 35.81
N LEU A 110 14.10 14.14 36.34
CA LEU A 110 13.04 14.03 37.34
C LEU A 110 13.59 14.37 38.73
N ALA A 111 13.14 15.50 39.27
CA ALA A 111 13.41 15.87 40.65
C ALA A 111 12.23 15.54 41.56
N VAL A 112 12.51 15.23 42.82
CA VAL A 112 11.49 15.12 43.87
C VAL A 112 10.73 16.45 43.97
N GLY A 113 9.40 16.38 44.01
CA GLY A 113 8.48 17.52 43.97
C GLY A 113 8.06 17.96 42.57
N THR A 114 8.60 17.36 41.51
CA THR A 114 8.21 17.68 40.12
C THR A 114 6.81 17.16 39.83
N ARG A 115 5.98 17.99 39.17
CA ARG A 115 4.66 17.56 38.68
C ARG A 115 4.83 16.81 37.36
N VAL A 116 4.32 15.59 37.31
CA VAL A 116 4.42 14.70 36.16
C VAL A 116 3.04 14.27 35.65
N LEU A 117 2.99 13.86 34.39
CA LEU A 117 1.80 13.27 33.77
C LEU A 117 1.90 11.75 33.85
N LEU A 118 0.80 11.11 34.23
CA LEU A 118 0.65 9.66 34.21
C LEU A 118 -0.31 9.27 33.10
N ASN A 119 0.09 8.31 32.27
CA ASN A 119 -0.81 7.71 31.29
C ASN A 119 -1.72 6.63 31.93
N GLU A 120 -2.60 6.03 31.13
CA GLU A 120 -3.55 5.00 31.60
C GLU A 120 -2.88 3.73 32.14
N ALA A 121 -1.63 3.47 31.75
CA ALA A 121 -0.81 2.37 32.24
C ALA A 121 0.01 2.75 33.49
N LEU A 122 -0.24 3.93 34.08
CA LEU A 122 0.50 4.49 35.20
C LEU A 122 2.00 4.66 34.91
N LEU A 123 2.35 4.95 33.66
CA LEU A 123 3.70 5.33 33.25
C LEU A 123 3.87 6.84 33.36
N VAL A 124 5.05 7.26 33.81
CA VAL A 124 5.48 8.66 33.77
C VAL A 124 5.83 9.00 32.32
N VAL A 125 5.12 9.98 31.76
CA VAL A 125 5.31 10.49 30.39
C VAL A 125 5.70 11.96 30.40
#